data_AF-A0A382DN50-F1
#
_entry.id   AF-A0A382DN50-F1
#
_cell.length_a   1.000
_cell.length_b   1.000
_cell.length_c   1.000
_cell.angle_alpha   90.00
_cell.angle_beta   90.00
_cell.angle_gamma   90.00
#
_symmetry.space_group_name_H-M   'P 1'
#
loop_
_entity.id
_entity.type
_entity.pdbx_description
1 polymer ?
#
loop_
_entity_poly.entity_id
_entity_poly.type
_entity_poly.pdbx_seq_one_letter_code
_entity_poly.pdbx_strand_id
1 'polypeptide(L)' 'NGFKEKQEEMESKKLWEVADVSDEFHPLPTGEPEVLHQVWVYRVLND' A
#
# COMPACT_ATOMS: atom_id res chain seq x y z
N ASN A 1 -6.27 4.99 -12.30
CA ASN A 1 -5.27 4.46 -11.34
C ASN A 1 -6.01 3.59 -10.34
N GLY A 2 -6.31 2.33 -10.70
CA GLY A 2 -7.29 1.53 -9.96
C GLY A 2 -6.91 1.21 -8.51
N PHE A 3 -5.60 1.11 -8.22
CA PHE A 3 -5.11 0.87 -6.86
C PHE A 3 -5.40 2.05 -5.92
N LYS A 4 -5.01 3.26 -6.31
CA LYS A 4 -5.21 4.47 -5.49
C LYS A 4 -6.67 4.81 -5.26
N GLU A 5 -7.49 4.69 -6.30
CA GLU A 5 -8.95 4.88 -6.21
C GLU A 5 -9.56 3.91 -5.17
N LYS A 6 -9.08 2.66 -5.12
CA LYS A 6 -9.55 1.68 -4.14
C LYS A 6 -9.06 1.97 -2.72
N GLN A 7 -7.84 2.46 -2.56
CA GLN A 7 -7.30 2.89 -1.27
C GLN A 7 -8.16 4.00 -0.65
N GLU A 8 -8.40 5.06 -1.43
CA GLU A 8 -9.25 6.20 -1.05
C GLU A 8 -10.69 5.75 -0.73
N GLU A 9 -11.24 4.82 -1.51
CA GLU A 9 -12.58 4.27 -1.26
C GLU A 9 -12.69 3.62 0.12
N MET A 10 -11.77 2.73 0.53
CA MET A 10 -11.94 2.06 1.83
C MET A 10 -11.57 2.95 3.03
N GLU A 11 -10.72 3.97 2.85
CA GLU A 11 -10.53 5.02 3.88
C GLU A 11 -11.80 5.85 4.04
N SER A 12 -12.45 6.26 2.93
CA SER A 12 -13.71 7.01 2.99
C SER A 12 -14.85 6.22 3.64
N LYS A 13 -14.85 4.89 3.48
CA LYS A 13 -15.79 3.97 4.12
C LYS A 13 -15.41 3.63 5.57
N LYS A 14 -14.30 4.17 6.09
CA LYS A 14 -13.79 3.93 7.44
C LYS A 14 -13.59 2.44 7.76
N LEU A 15 -13.26 1.64 6.75
CA LEU A 15 -12.97 0.21 6.94
C LEU A 15 -11.50 -0.01 7.32
N TRP A 16 -10.63 0.90 6.89
CA TRP A 16 -9.22 0.94 7.25
C TRP A 16 -8.71 2.37 7.33
N GLU A 17 -7.53 2.53 7.91
CA GLU A 17 -6.72 3.75 7.84
C GLU A 17 -5.29 3.37 7.41
N VAL A 18 -4.62 4.25 6.63
CA VAL A 18 -3.18 4.10 6.36
C VAL A 18 -2.43 4.27 7.67
N ALA A 19 -1.72 3.21 8.09
CA ALA A 19 -0.91 3.20 9.29
C ALA A 19 0.54 3.60 9.01
N ASP A 20 1.07 3.17 7.85
CA ASP A 20 2.43 3.49 7.41
C ASP A 20 2.57 3.33 5.89
N VAL A 21 3.51 4.07 5.29
CA VAL A 21 3.90 3.94 3.90
C VAL A 21 5.41 4.02 3.84
N SER A 22 6.05 2.99 3.29
CA SER A 22 7.50 2.99 3.15
C SER A 22 7.96 3.98 2.07
N ASP A 23 9.24 4.36 2.12
CA ASP A 23 9.91 4.88 0.95
C ASP A 23 9.93 3.84 -0.17
N GLU A 24 10.13 4.29 -1.41
CA GLU A 24 10.39 3.41 -2.53
C GLU A 24 11.76 2.76 -2.39
N PHE A 25 11.85 1.46 -2.62
CA PHE A 25 13.09 0.70 -2.52
C PHE A 25 13.23 -0.33 -3.63
N HIS A 26 14.48 -0.70 -3.95
CA HIS A 26 14.76 -1.82 -4.83
C HIS A 26 14.75 -3.12 -4.01
N PRO A 27 13.88 -4.10 -4.31
CA PRO A 27 13.91 -5.38 -3.62
C PRO A 27 15.20 -6.14 -3.97
N LEU A 28 15.62 -7.05 -3.09
CA LEU A 28 16.74 -7.92 -3.38
C LEU A 28 16.45 -8.77 -4.63
N PRO A 29 17.40 -8.87 -5.58
CA PRO A 29 17.17 -9.50 -6.86
C PRO A 29 16.99 -11.01 -6.69
N THR A 30 15.76 -11.49 -6.76
CA THR A 30 15.46 -12.92 -6.92
C THR A 30 14.72 -13.09 -8.25
N GLY A 31 15.46 -13.07 -9.36
CA GLY A 31 15.00 -13.52 -10.68
C GLY A 31 14.40 -12.49 -11.64
N GLU A 32 13.83 -11.35 -11.21
CA GLU A 32 13.12 -10.40 -12.12
C GLU A 32 13.34 -8.90 -11.77
N PRO A 33 13.03 -7.94 -12.69
CA PRO A 33 13.88 -6.78 -13.07
C PRO A 33 13.92 -5.61 -12.07
N GLU A 34 14.72 -4.57 -12.37
CA GLU A 34 14.87 -3.32 -11.61
C GLU A 34 13.55 -2.56 -11.49
N VAL A 35 12.69 -2.99 -10.56
CA VAL A 35 11.42 -2.33 -10.24
C VAL A 35 11.47 -1.79 -8.81
N LEU A 36 11.05 -0.53 -8.66
CA LEU A 36 10.85 0.07 -7.35
C LEU A 36 9.61 -0.51 -6.69
N HIS A 37 9.75 -0.89 -5.42
CA HIS A 37 8.68 -1.36 -4.57
C HIS A 37 8.35 -0.29 -3.52
N GLN A 38 7.07 -0.16 -3.19
CA GLN A 38 6.59 0.63 -2.06
C GLN A 38 5.60 -0.21 -1.27
N VAL A 39 5.76 -0.24 0.05
CA VAL A 39 4.89 -1.01 0.94
C VAL A 39 3.91 -0.07 1.63
N TRP A 40 2.64 -0.47 1.63
CA TRP A 40 1.54 0.25 2.28
C TRP A 40 0.97 -0.62 3.39
N VAL A 41 0.95 -0.10 4.61
CA VAL A 41 0.43 -0.80 5.79
C VAL A 41 -0.89 -0.16 6.21
N TYR A 42 -1.89 -1.00 6.43
CA TYR A 42 -3.22 -0.60 6.82
C TYR A 42 -3.59 -1.14 8.18
N ARG A 43 -4.27 -0.31 8.97
CA ARG A 43 -4.98 -0.77 10.16
C ARG A 43 -6.45 -0.95 9.81
N VAL A 44 -6.98 -2.13 10.05
CA VAL A 44 -8.43 -2.40 9.93
C VAL A 44 -9.14 -1.78 11.13
N LEU A 45 -10.20 -1.04 10.85
CA LEU A 45 -11.07 -0.46 11.87
C LEU A 45 -12.21 -1.45 12.09
N ASN A 46 -12.14 -2.22 13.17
CA ASN A 46 -13.24 -3.06 13.62
C ASN A 46 -14.08 -2.24 14.61
N ASP A 47 -15.34 -1.98 14.24
CA ASP A 47 -16.35 -1.46 15.17
C ASP A 47 -16.67 -2.49 16.27
#